data_AF-A0A9D2GTX9-F1
#
_entry.id   AF-A0A9D2GTX9-F1
#
_cell.length_a   1.000
_cell.length_b   1.000
_cell.length_c   1.000
_cell.angle_alpha   90.00
_cell.angle_beta   90.00
_cell.angle_gamma   90.00
#
_symmetry.space_group_name_H-M   'P 1'
#
loop_
_entity.id
_entity.type
_entity.pdbx_description
1 polymer ?
#
loop_
_entity_poly.entity_id
_entity_poly.type
_entity_poly.pdbx_seq_one_letter_code
_entity_poly.pdbx_strand_id
1 'polypeptide(L)'
;MADRPKDHVYVEEGELRKMRDPRTGQIKEVDLSLPALSRTMENIRKSAELINQPNVSFEMAMGRFEYIKELVLDSAQFSPRLQNLQIKILNKNIEVVKNIEELEEAKVAYAKQYYMKEAKNILAKTDRKSGFQRVDALQKAIELLIKGKKIVGDDEEYNQYIVALRKELMEHHKSASNLTKGI
;
A
#
# COMPACT_ATOMS: atom_id res chain seq x y z
N MET A 1 -50.45 7.81 -6.81
CA MET A 1 -49.69 8.87 -6.11
C MET A 1 -49.02 8.19 -4.93
N ALA A 2 -47.68 8.21 -4.85
CA ALA A 2 -46.95 7.55 -3.78
C ALA A 2 -46.51 8.60 -2.75
N ASP A 3 -47.08 8.53 -1.56
CA ASP A 3 -46.64 9.27 -0.38
C ASP A 3 -45.16 9.00 -0.11
N ARG A 4 -44.34 10.06 -0.17
CA ARG A 4 -42.98 10.00 0.39
C ARG A 4 -43.08 10.44 1.86
N PRO A 5 -42.54 9.67 2.82
CA PRO A 5 -42.46 10.13 4.19
C PRO A 5 -41.52 11.33 4.25
N LYS A 6 -42.08 12.49 4.60
CA LYS A 6 -41.33 13.69 4.97
C LYS A 6 -40.80 13.49 6.39
N ASP A 7 -39.68 12.81 6.52
CA ASP A 7 -38.89 12.84 7.75
C ASP A 7 -38.14 14.18 7.83
N HIS A 8 -38.89 15.27 8.04
CA HIS A 8 -38.32 16.51 8.52
C HIS A 8 -37.92 16.31 9.97
N VAL A 9 -36.69 15.82 10.18
CA VAL A 9 -36.05 15.87 11.50
C VAL A 9 -35.71 17.33 11.75
N TYR A 10 -36.60 18.04 12.44
CA TYR A 10 -36.29 19.33 13.03
C TYR A 10 -35.29 19.08 14.17
N VAL A 11 -34.02 19.43 13.94
CA VAL A 11 -33.02 19.47 15.01
C VAL A 11 -33.25 20.80 15.73
N GLU A 12 -33.84 20.74 16.92
CA GLU A 12 -33.94 21.92 17.78
C GLU A 12 -32.53 22.44 18.10
N GLU A 13 -32.31 23.73 17.86
CA GLU A 13 -31.03 24.39 18.03
C GLU A 13 -30.64 24.45 19.51
N GLY A 14 -29.41 24.01 19.84
CA GLY A 14 -28.67 24.56 20.98
C GLY A 14 -28.59 23.76 22.28
N GLU A 15 -29.04 22.50 22.34
CA GLU A 15 -28.84 21.71 23.57
C GLU A 15 -27.40 21.19 23.69
N LEU A 16 -26.66 21.70 24.67
CA LEU A 16 -25.44 21.07 25.17
C LEU A 16 -25.81 19.68 25.71
N ARG A 17 -25.38 18.62 25.02
CA ARG A 17 -25.62 17.25 25.48
C ARG A 17 -24.42 16.74 26.23
N LYS A 18 -24.67 16.16 27.41
CA LYS A 18 -23.67 15.39 28.15
C LYS A 18 -23.48 14.05 27.44
N MET A 19 -22.40 13.92 26.70
CA MET A 19 -22.03 12.68 26.02
C MET A 19 -20.83 12.01 26.68
N ARG A 20 -20.88 10.69 26.72
CA ARG A 20 -19.76 9.88 27.21
C ARG A 20 -18.72 9.78 26.11
N ASP A 21 -17.55 10.34 26.35
CA ASP A 21 -16.38 10.25 25.49
C ASP A 21 -16.04 8.76 25.29
N PRO A 22 -16.09 8.23 24.05
CA PRO A 22 -15.87 6.81 23.78
C PRO A 22 -14.42 6.37 23.99
N ARG A 23 -13.45 7.29 24.08
CA ARG A 23 -12.03 6.98 24.31
C ARG A 23 -11.65 7.04 25.78
N THR A 24 -12.13 8.05 26.49
CA THR A 24 -11.75 8.27 27.89
C THR A 24 -12.80 7.80 28.89
N GLY A 25 -14.02 7.51 28.43
CA GLY A 25 -15.16 7.14 29.26
C GLY A 25 -15.75 8.28 30.08
N GLN A 26 -15.17 9.49 29.99
CA GLN A 26 -15.60 10.70 30.73
C GLN A 26 -16.84 11.32 30.10
N ILE A 27 -17.71 11.91 30.92
CA ILE A 27 -18.87 12.66 30.42
C ILE A 27 -18.43 14.08 30.09
N LYS A 28 -18.56 14.48 28.82
CA LYS A 28 -18.27 15.83 28.33
C LYS A 28 -19.56 16.50 27.86
N GLU A 29 -19.68 17.80 28.10
CA GLU A 29 -20.72 18.62 27.47
C GLU A 29 -20.30 18.95 26.05
N VAL A 30 -21.12 18.56 25.08
CA VAL A 30 -20.84 18.73 23.66
C VAL A 30 -21.94 19.58 23.05
N ASP A 31 -21.53 20.68 22.43
CA ASP A 31 -22.42 21.57 21.67
C ASP A 31 -22.78 20.88 20.35
N LEU A 32 -24.02 20.40 20.25
CA LEU A 32 -24.55 19.74 19.07
C LEU A 32 -25.28 20.67 18.10
N SER A 33 -25.05 21.98 18.21
CA SER A 33 -25.68 22.96 17.34
C SER A 33 -25.21 22.84 15.88
N LEU A 34 -26.09 23.18 14.93
CA LEU A 34 -25.77 23.24 13.49
C LEU A 34 -24.57 24.16 13.18
N PRO A 35 -24.39 25.31 13.85
CA PRO A 35 -23.18 26.12 13.73
C PRO A 35 -21.90 25.38 14.12
N ALA A 36 -21.92 24.57 15.18
CA ALA A 36 -20.76 23.80 15.61
C ALA A 36 -20.40 22.72 14.56
N LEU A 37 -21.39 22.00 14.02
CA LEU A 37 -21.18 21.05 12.92
C LEU A 37 -20.63 21.72 11.66
N SER A 38 -21.17 22.88 11.28
CA SER A 38 -20.71 23.65 10.11
C SER A 38 -19.25 24.07 10.24
N ARG A 39 -18.82 24.52 11.43
CA ARG A 39 -17.41 24.86 11.72
C ARG A 39 -16.50 23.63 11.63
N THR A 40 -16.93 22.48 12.18
CA THR A 40 -16.18 21.23 12.11
C THR A 40 -15.97 20.78 10.67
N MET A 41 -17.03 20.85 9.84
CA MET A 41 -16.95 20.50 8.42
C MET A 41 -16.05 21.46 7.63
N GLU A 42 -16.09 22.76 7.92
CA GLU A 42 -15.21 23.74 7.28
C GLU A 42 -13.73 23.52 7.66
N ASN A 43 -13.45 23.13 8.91
CA ASN A 43 -12.09 22.81 9.36
C ASN A 43 -11.55 21.53 8.69
N ILE A 44 -12.41 20.52 8.48
CA ILE A 44 -12.05 19.33 7.69
C ILE A 44 -11.72 19.73 6.25
N ARG A 45 -12.57 20.54 5.62
CA ARG A 45 -12.39 21.02 4.24
C ARG A 45 -11.06 21.76 4.07
N LYS A 46 -10.78 22.75 4.92
CA LYS A 46 -9.52 23.51 4.91
C LYS A 46 -8.30 22.62 5.12
N SER A 47 -8.39 21.64 6.02
CA SER A 47 -7.28 20.73 6.28
C SER A 47 -7.00 19.82 5.08
N ALA A 48 -8.04 19.35 4.38
CA ALA A 48 -7.89 18.59 3.15
C ALA A 48 -7.32 19.43 1.98
N GLU A 49 -7.74 20.68 1.86
CA GLU A 49 -7.18 21.62 0.87
C GLU A 49 -5.69 21.87 1.10
N LEU A 50 -5.26 21.99 2.36
CA LEU A 50 -3.85 22.13 2.72
C LEU A 50 -3.05 20.89 2.35
N ILE A 51 -3.54 19.68 2.66
CA ILE A 51 -2.87 18.43 2.29
C ILE A 51 -2.66 18.31 0.78
N ASN A 52 -3.61 18.81 -0.02
CA ASN A 52 -3.53 18.76 -1.49
C ASN A 52 -2.59 19.81 -2.11
N GLN A 53 -1.95 20.68 -1.32
CA GLN A 53 -0.99 21.63 -1.86
C GLN A 53 0.33 20.94 -2.24
N PRO A 54 0.97 21.33 -3.35
CA PRO A 54 2.13 20.63 -3.90
C PRO A 54 3.39 20.67 -3.01
N ASN A 55 3.42 21.54 -1.99
CA ASN A 55 4.62 21.79 -1.16
C ASN A 55 4.45 21.30 0.30
N VAL A 56 3.50 20.41 0.58
CA VAL A 56 3.29 19.91 1.95
C VAL A 56 4.22 18.73 2.23
N SER A 57 4.98 18.82 3.32
CA SER A 57 5.82 17.71 3.78
C SER A 57 4.97 16.56 4.31
N PHE A 58 5.51 15.33 4.26
CA PHE A 58 4.82 14.14 4.77
C PHE A 58 4.38 14.29 6.23
N GLU A 59 5.24 14.82 7.11
CA GLU A 59 4.91 15.06 8.52
C GLU A 59 3.74 16.04 8.68
N MET A 60 3.73 17.10 7.87
CA MET A 60 2.64 18.08 7.90
C MET A 60 1.33 17.48 7.37
N ALA A 61 1.39 16.66 6.32
CA ALA A 61 0.23 15.94 5.82
C ALA A 61 -0.33 14.97 6.88
N MET A 62 0.55 14.20 7.53
CA MET A 62 0.17 13.27 8.60
C MET A 62 -0.48 13.98 9.79
N GLY A 63 0.10 15.07 10.29
CA GLY A 63 -0.50 15.84 11.39
C GLY A 63 -1.88 16.42 11.01
N ARG A 64 -2.10 16.76 9.73
CA ARG A 64 -3.42 17.20 9.24
C ARG A 64 -4.42 16.05 9.11
N PHE A 65 -3.98 14.86 8.70
CA PHE A 65 -4.83 13.67 8.69
C PHE A 65 -5.25 13.26 10.11
N GLU A 66 -4.33 13.31 11.08
CA GLU A 66 -4.66 13.08 12.49
C GLU A 66 -5.67 14.11 13.01
N TYR A 67 -5.48 15.39 12.68
CA TYR A 67 -6.45 16.43 13.03
C TYR A 67 -7.83 16.22 12.40
N ILE A 68 -7.90 15.85 11.12
CA ILE A 68 -9.17 15.51 10.45
C ILE A 68 -9.85 14.31 11.13
N LYS A 69 -9.08 13.27 11.48
CA LYS A 69 -9.61 12.10 12.20
C LYS A 69 -10.27 12.51 13.52
N GLU A 70 -9.65 13.40 14.29
CA GLU A 70 -10.24 13.90 15.54
C GLU A 70 -11.54 14.68 15.28
N LEU A 71 -11.56 15.60 14.31
CA LEU A 71 -12.77 16.34 13.93
C LEU A 71 -13.90 15.43 13.44
N VAL A 72 -13.57 14.37 12.70
CA VAL A 72 -14.54 13.38 12.22
C VAL A 72 -15.15 12.61 13.38
N LEU A 73 -14.33 12.18 14.35
CA LEU A 73 -14.82 11.48 15.54
C LEU A 73 -15.66 12.38 16.44
N ASP A 74 -15.33 13.66 16.55
CA ASP A 74 -16.15 14.65 17.25
C ASP A 74 -17.46 14.91 16.51
N SER A 75 -17.44 15.01 15.16
CA SER A 75 -18.64 15.19 14.34
C SER A 75 -19.59 13.98 14.36
N ALA A 76 -19.08 12.78 14.67
CA ALA A 76 -19.86 11.55 14.78
C ALA A 76 -20.94 11.63 15.88
N GLN A 77 -20.76 12.55 16.83
CA GLN A 77 -21.67 12.78 17.94
C GLN A 77 -22.93 13.59 17.55
N PHE A 78 -22.93 14.23 16.37
CA PHE A 78 -23.99 15.15 15.93
C PHE A 78 -25.16 14.47 15.22
N SER A 79 -25.02 13.24 14.71
CA SER A 79 -26.13 12.52 14.07
C SER A 79 -25.84 11.03 13.85
N PRO A 80 -26.78 10.13 14.21
CA PRO A 80 -26.71 8.72 13.82
C PRO A 80 -26.56 8.50 12.30
N ARG A 81 -27.06 9.42 11.47
CA ARG A 81 -26.88 9.35 10.00
C ARG A 81 -25.44 9.62 9.58
N LEU A 82 -24.74 10.54 10.26
CA LEU A 82 -23.33 10.84 9.99
C LEU A 82 -22.40 9.73 10.50
N GLN A 83 -22.68 9.18 11.69
CA GLN A 83 -21.95 8.02 12.21
C GLN A 83 -22.06 6.81 11.26
N ASN A 84 -23.27 6.54 10.73
CA ASN A 84 -23.47 5.48 9.73
C ASN A 84 -22.74 5.76 8.41
N LEU A 85 -22.65 7.01 7.98
CA LEU A 85 -21.91 7.38 6.77
C LEU A 85 -20.39 7.20 6.98
N GLN A 86 -19.87 7.56 8.15
CA GLN A 86 -18.47 7.36 8.51
C GLN A 86 -18.09 5.88 8.56
N ILE A 87 -18.94 5.03 9.17
CA ILE A 87 -18.73 3.58 9.18
C ILE A 87 -18.68 3.03 7.74
N LYS A 88 -19.57 3.50 6.85
CA LYS A 88 -19.55 3.11 5.44
C LYS A 88 -18.27 3.54 4.72
N ILE A 89 -17.82 4.78 4.93
CA ILE A 89 -16.58 5.29 4.33
C ILE A 89 -15.37 4.52 4.87
N LEU A 90 -15.32 4.26 6.18
CA LEU A 90 -14.25 3.50 6.82
C LEU A 90 -14.17 2.07 6.27
N ASN A 91 -15.32 1.37 6.18
CA ASN A 91 -15.38 0.02 5.62
C ASN A 91 -14.93 -0.01 4.16
N LYS A 92 -15.34 0.98 3.35
CA LYS A 92 -14.89 1.11 1.96
C LYS A 92 -13.38 1.36 1.87
N ASN A 93 -12.82 2.19 2.73
CA ASN A 93 -11.38 2.45 2.76
C ASN A 93 -10.60 1.19 3.16
N ILE A 94 -11.09 0.42 4.13
CA ILE A 94 -10.49 -0.87 4.52
C ILE A 94 -10.48 -1.84 3.33
N GLU A 95 -11.59 -1.92 2.58
CA GLU A 95 -11.70 -2.76 1.38
C GLU A 95 -10.71 -2.32 0.29
N VAL A 96 -10.58 -1.02 0.04
CA VAL A 96 -9.60 -0.48 -0.93
C VAL A 96 -8.17 -0.84 -0.53
N VAL A 97 -7.81 -0.71 0.75
CA VAL A 97 -6.47 -1.06 1.25
C VAL A 97 -6.19 -2.55 1.04
N LYS A 98 -7.15 -3.43 1.38
CA LYS A 98 -7.01 -4.88 1.15
C LYS A 98 -6.79 -5.20 -0.33
N ASN A 99 -7.56 -4.58 -1.22
CA ASN A 99 -7.41 -4.79 -2.66
C ASN A 99 -6.04 -4.31 -3.17
N ILE A 100 -5.46 -3.26 -2.58
CA ILE A 100 -4.10 -2.80 -2.92
C ILE A 100 -3.05 -3.82 -2.45
N GLU A 101 -3.20 -4.38 -1.24
CA GLU A 101 -2.31 -5.43 -0.73
C GLU A 101 -2.36 -6.68 -1.61
N GLU A 102 -3.56 -7.17 -1.94
CA GLU A 102 -3.75 -8.32 -2.84
C GLU A 102 -3.15 -8.08 -4.23
N LEU A 103 -3.26 -6.86 -4.77
CA LEU A 103 -2.64 -6.48 -6.04
C LEU A 103 -1.11 -6.47 -5.97
N GLU A 104 -0.53 -6.00 -4.87
CA GLU A 104 0.93 -5.98 -4.69
C GLU A 104 1.47 -7.42 -4.55
N GLU A 105 0.77 -8.29 -3.81
CA GLU A 105 1.09 -9.72 -3.73
C GLU A 105 1.01 -10.40 -5.12
N ALA A 106 -0.04 -10.14 -5.89
CA ALA A 106 -0.20 -10.67 -7.23
C ALA A 106 0.91 -10.20 -8.19
N LYS A 107 1.31 -8.92 -8.08
CA LYS A 107 2.41 -8.34 -8.86
C LYS A 107 3.75 -8.98 -8.52
N VAL A 108 4.03 -9.21 -7.23
CA VAL A 108 5.24 -9.91 -6.77
C VAL A 108 5.27 -11.35 -7.29
N ALA A 109 4.16 -12.09 -7.17
CA ALA A 109 4.03 -13.45 -7.64
C ALA A 109 4.22 -13.55 -9.17
N TYR A 110 3.60 -12.65 -9.94
CA TYR A 110 3.76 -12.58 -11.39
C TYR A 110 5.21 -12.28 -11.78
N ALA A 111 5.85 -11.32 -11.11
CA ALA A 111 7.25 -10.98 -11.36
C ALA A 111 8.15 -12.19 -11.10
N LYS A 112 7.99 -12.89 -9.97
CA LYS A 112 8.75 -14.10 -9.64
C LYS A 112 8.64 -15.15 -10.76
N GLN A 113 7.42 -15.47 -11.18
CA GLN A 113 7.18 -16.45 -12.25
C GLN A 113 7.80 -16.02 -13.58
N TYR A 114 7.60 -14.77 -13.98
CA TYR A 114 8.11 -14.23 -15.25
C TYR A 114 9.64 -14.28 -15.30
N TYR A 115 10.32 -13.71 -14.30
CA TYR A 115 11.78 -13.62 -14.30
C TYR A 115 12.45 -14.99 -14.17
N MET A 116 11.91 -15.90 -13.36
CA MET A 116 12.43 -17.27 -13.27
C MET A 116 12.25 -18.04 -14.58
N LYS A 117 11.08 -17.89 -15.24
CA LYS A 117 10.81 -18.55 -16.53
C LYS A 117 11.75 -18.03 -17.62
N GLU A 118 11.93 -16.73 -17.72
CA GLU A 118 12.81 -16.12 -18.73
C GLU A 118 14.28 -16.45 -18.48
N ALA A 119 14.73 -16.49 -17.23
CA ALA A 119 16.08 -16.97 -16.91
C ALA A 119 16.29 -18.42 -17.34
N LYS A 120 15.33 -19.32 -17.06
CA LYS A 120 15.37 -20.71 -17.55
C LYS A 120 15.37 -20.80 -19.08
N ASN A 121 14.59 -19.95 -19.76
CA ASN A 121 14.57 -19.89 -21.22
C ASN A 121 15.92 -19.45 -21.81
N ILE A 122 16.61 -18.50 -21.19
CA ILE A 122 17.97 -18.09 -21.58
C ILE A 122 18.93 -19.28 -21.50
N LEU A 123 18.90 -20.00 -20.38
CA LEU A 123 19.82 -21.12 -20.12
C LEU A 123 19.55 -22.33 -21.02
N ALA A 124 18.27 -22.70 -21.22
CA ALA A 124 17.88 -23.82 -22.07
C ALA A 124 18.32 -23.65 -23.54
N LYS A 125 18.42 -22.40 -24.04
CA LYS A 125 18.94 -22.10 -25.39
C LYS A 125 20.46 -22.28 -25.52
N THR A 126 21.16 -22.56 -24.42
CA THR A 126 22.62 -22.65 -24.34
C THR A 126 23.17 -24.00 -23.87
N ASP A 127 22.33 -24.96 -23.48
CA ASP A 127 22.79 -26.31 -23.09
C ASP A 127 23.47 -27.11 -24.24
N ARG A 128 23.44 -26.62 -25.48
CA ARG A 128 24.08 -27.23 -26.67
C ARG A 128 25.28 -26.43 -27.22
N LYS A 129 25.80 -25.47 -26.47
CA LYS A 129 26.73 -24.43 -26.94
C LYS A 129 28.06 -24.43 -26.18
N SER A 130 29.12 -23.85 -26.76
CA SER A 130 30.49 -23.89 -26.20
C SER A 130 30.58 -23.28 -24.79
N GLY A 131 31.60 -23.65 -24.00
CA GLY A 131 31.76 -23.17 -22.62
C GLY A 131 31.71 -21.64 -22.46
N PHE A 132 32.20 -20.89 -23.44
CA PHE A 132 32.09 -19.42 -23.47
C PHE A 132 30.64 -18.94 -23.66
N GLN A 133 29.88 -19.60 -24.54
CA GLN A 133 28.46 -19.27 -24.76
C GLN A 133 27.60 -19.61 -23.53
N ARG A 134 28.00 -20.58 -22.70
CA ARG A 134 27.35 -20.88 -21.42
C ARG A 134 27.60 -19.76 -20.39
N VAL A 135 28.83 -19.27 -20.29
CA VAL A 135 29.21 -18.15 -19.39
C VAL A 135 28.39 -16.89 -19.70
N ASP A 136 28.28 -16.51 -20.97
CA ASP A 136 27.48 -15.36 -21.39
C ASP A 136 25.98 -15.53 -21.07
N ALA A 137 25.45 -16.76 -21.22
CA ALA A 137 24.06 -17.07 -20.88
C ALA A 137 23.80 -16.93 -19.39
N LEU A 138 24.71 -17.46 -18.55
CA LEU A 138 24.64 -17.35 -17.11
C LEU A 138 24.66 -15.90 -16.66
N GLN A 139 25.55 -15.07 -17.22
CA GLN A 139 25.60 -13.63 -16.92
C GLN A 139 24.28 -12.93 -17.29
N LYS A 140 23.75 -13.17 -18.50
CA LYS A 140 22.46 -12.59 -18.92
C LYS A 140 21.29 -13.03 -18.06
N ALA A 141 21.24 -14.30 -17.68
CA ALA A 141 20.21 -14.84 -16.80
C ALA A 141 20.29 -14.21 -15.39
N ILE A 142 21.50 -14.05 -14.83
CA ILE A 142 21.73 -13.41 -13.54
C ILE A 142 21.32 -11.92 -13.57
N GLU A 143 21.72 -11.17 -14.61
CA GLU A 143 21.33 -9.76 -14.77
C GLU A 143 19.81 -9.60 -14.83
N LEU A 144 19.14 -10.47 -15.59
CA LEU A 144 17.69 -10.48 -15.68
C LEU A 144 17.04 -10.74 -14.31
N LEU A 145 17.55 -11.73 -13.56
CA LEU A 145 17.04 -12.05 -12.23
C LEU A 145 17.29 -10.91 -11.22
N ILE A 146 18.42 -10.20 -11.31
CA ILE A 146 18.71 -9.03 -10.46
C ILE A 146 17.71 -7.90 -10.73
N LYS A 147 17.30 -7.69 -11.99
CA LYS A 147 16.22 -6.74 -12.30
C LYS A 147 14.91 -7.15 -11.64
N GLY A 148 14.56 -8.44 -11.72
CA GLY A 148 13.37 -8.97 -11.05
C GLY A 148 13.42 -8.91 -9.52
N LYS A 149 14.61 -9.04 -8.92
CA LYS A 149 14.80 -8.95 -7.45
C LYS A 149 14.32 -7.62 -6.88
N LYS A 150 14.41 -6.52 -7.64
CA LYS A 150 13.90 -5.20 -7.21
C LYS A 150 12.39 -5.17 -6.98
N ILE A 151 11.66 -6.11 -7.60
CA ILE A 151 10.20 -6.23 -7.50
C ILE A 151 9.83 -7.39 -6.57
N VAL A 152 10.55 -8.52 -6.67
CA VAL A 152 10.28 -9.74 -5.89
C VAL A 152 10.72 -9.63 -4.43
N GLY A 153 11.71 -8.77 -4.12
CA GLY A 153 12.19 -8.58 -2.75
C GLY A 153 13.05 -9.74 -2.26
N ASP A 154 12.88 -10.10 -0.98
CA ASP A 154 13.70 -11.08 -0.26
C ASP A 154 13.16 -12.52 -0.32
N ASP A 155 12.42 -12.87 -1.37
CA ASP A 155 11.96 -14.24 -1.60
C ASP A 155 13.14 -15.25 -1.59
N GLU A 156 13.06 -16.23 -0.70
CA GLU A 156 14.15 -17.16 -0.43
C GLU A 156 14.49 -18.03 -1.64
N GLU A 157 13.48 -18.60 -2.29
CA GLU A 157 13.64 -19.45 -3.48
C GLU A 157 14.30 -18.67 -4.63
N TYR A 158 13.82 -17.44 -4.88
CA TYR A 158 14.34 -16.58 -5.93
C TYR A 158 15.81 -16.21 -5.67
N ASN A 159 16.16 -15.91 -4.42
CA ASN A 159 17.52 -15.60 -4.01
C ASN A 159 18.46 -16.80 -4.10
N GLN A 160 18.00 -17.98 -3.64
CA GLN A 160 18.74 -19.23 -3.76
C GLN A 160 19.04 -19.56 -5.23
N TYR A 161 18.08 -19.31 -6.13
CA TYR A 161 18.28 -19.53 -7.56
C TYR A 161 19.37 -18.61 -8.16
N ILE A 162 19.38 -17.32 -7.80
CA ILE A 162 20.45 -16.40 -8.22
C ILE A 162 21.82 -16.87 -7.70
N VAL A 163 21.89 -17.29 -6.44
CA VAL A 163 23.13 -17.79 -5.83
C VAL A 163 23.63 -19.05 -6.53
N ALA A 164 22.73 -19.98 -6.87
CA ALA A 164 23.07 -21.20 -7.60
C ALA A 164 23.70 -20.87 -8.97
N LEU A 165 23.09 -19.97 -9.75
CA LEU A 165 23.64 -19.57 -11.05
C LEU A 165 25.00 -18.86 -10.93
N ARG A 166 25.20 -18.06 -9.88
CA ARG A 166 26.51 -17.43 -9.61
C ARG A 166 27.58 -18.45 -9.26
N LYS A 167 27.24 -19.51 -8.52
CA LYS A 167 28.16 -20.61 -8.22
C LYS A 167 28.57 -21.33 -9.50
N GLU A 168 27.61 -21.67 -10.35
CA GLU A 168 27.86 -22.30 -11.67
C GLU A 168 28.78 -21.43 -12.55
N LEU A 169 28.53 -20.12 -12.61
CA LEU A 169 29.38 -19.18 -13.34
C LEU A 169 30.84 -19.18 -12.83
N MET A 170 31.03 -19.17 -11.51
CA MET A 170 32.37 -19.23 -10.90
C MET A 170 33.09 -20.55 -11.21
N GLU A 171 32.38 -21.68 -11.24
CA GLU A 171 32.94 -22.98 -11.60
C GLU A 171 33.41 -23.01 -13.05
N HIS A 172 32.63 -22.47 -13.98
CA HIS A 172 33.04 -22.34 -15.38
C HIS A 172 34.27 -21.43 -15.56
N HIS A 173 34.34 -20.31 -14.84
CA HIS A 173 35.53 -19.45 -14.86
C HIS A 173 36.78 -20.14 -14.30
N LYS A 174 36.66 -20.93 -13.23
CA LYS A 174 37.78 -21.72 -12.67
C LYS A 174 38.27 -22.78 -13.64
N SER A 175 37.36 -23.53 -14.26
CA SER A 175 37.70 -24.54 -15.27
C SER A 175 38.43 -23.94 -16.47
N ALA A 176 37.96 -22.79 -16.97
CA ALA A 176 38.64 -22.06 -18.04
C ALA A 176 40.04 -21.57 -17.64
N SER A 177 40.19 -21.05 -16.41
CA SER A 177 41.49 -20.60 -15.88
C SER A 177 42.50 -21.74 -15.72
N ASN A 178 42.06 -22.90 -15.25
CA ASN A 178 42.90 -24.09 -15.10
C ASN A 178 43.37 -24.65 -16.45
N LEU A 179 42.50 -24.62 -17.48
CA LEU A 179 42.86 -24.97 -18.85
C LEU A 179 43.94 -24.06 -19.43
N THR A 180 43.92 -22.76 -19.12
CA THR A 180 44.94 -21.80 -19.59
C THR A 180 46.25 -21.84 -18.81
N LYS A 181 46.30 -22.47 -17.62
CA LYS A 181 47.53 -22.63 -16.81
C LYS A 181 48.24 -23.98 -17.03
N GLY A 182 47.57 -24.94 -17.67
CA GLY A 182 48.12 -26.25 -18.01
C GLY A 182 48.76 -26.35 -19.40
N ILE A 183 48.92 -25.21 -20.09
CA ILE A 183 49.65 -25.01 -21.35
C ILE A 183 50.83 -24.09 -21.01
#